data_AF-A0A7V9D7J3-F1
#
_entry.id   AF-A0A7V9D7J3-F1
#
_cell.length_a   1.000
_cell.length_b   1.000
_cell.length_c   1.000
_cell.angle_alpha   90.00
_cell.angle_beta   90.00
_cell.angle_gamma   90.00
#
_symmetry.space_group_name_H-M   'P 1'
#
loop_
_entity.id
_entity.type
_entity.pdbx_description
1 polymer ?
#
loop_
_entity_poly.entity_id
_entity_poly.type
_entity_poly.pdbx_seq_one_letter_code
_entity_poly.pdbx_strand_id
1 'polypeptide(L)' 'MQSIDAEPERHLLVASDALGISEKVLRVLRDQQYARDVGRAGYEYVRSNHKWDIVVESYERIYAEAVSASHRH' A
#
# COMPACT_ATOMS: atom_id res chain seq x y z
N MET A 1 1.71 -14.22 -0.71
CA MET A 1 2.44 -12.95 -0.56
C MET A 1 1.67 -11.90 -1.34
N GLN A 2 0.88 -11.05 -0.67
CA GLN A 2 0.21 -9.95 -1.37
C GLN A 2 1.29 -8.94 -1.76
N SER A 3 1.71 -8.99 -3.02
CA SER A 3 2.58 -7.97 -3.60
C SER A 3 1.83 -6.65 -3.64
N ILE A 4 2.50 -5.56 -3.29
CA ILE A 4 1.98 -4.22 -3.54
C ILE A 4 2.08 -4.01 -5.05
N ASP A 5 0.96 -4.09 -5.77
CA ASP A 5 0.89 -3.85 -7.22
C ASP A 5 0.75 -2.36 -7.54
N ALA A 6 1.44 -1.53 -6.74
CA ALA A 6 1.35 -0.08 -6.83
C ALA A 6 2.41 0.45 -7.81
N GLU A 7 1.98 1.31 -8.73
CA GLU A 7 2.85 1.88 -9.76
C GLU A 7 3.64 3.10 -9.21
N PRO A 8 4.97 3.11 -9.34
CA PRO A 8 5.79 4.26 -9.00
C PRO A 8 5.34 5.51 -9.76
N GLU A 9 5.40 6.67 -9.08
CA GLU A 9 4.99 8.00 -9.58
C GLU A 9 3.51 8.19 -9.88
N ARG A 10 2.71 7.12 -9.84
CA ARG A 10 1.26 7.15 -10.01
C ARG A 10 0.53 6.94 -8.68
N HIS A 11 0.88 5.90 -7.94
CA HIS A 11 0.24 5.57 -6.66
C HIS A 11 1.09 5.98 -5.45
N LEU A 12 2.42 6.07 -5.63
CA LEU A 12 3.37 6.40 -4.57
C LEU A 12 4.66 7.04 -5.11
N LEU A 13 5.38 7.72 -4.22
CA LEU A 13 6.72 8.23 -4.49
C LEU A 13 7.75 7.20 -3.98
N VAL A 14 8.64 6.77 -4.87
CA VAL A 14 9.75 5.86 -4.54
C VAL A 14 11.02 6.39 -5.15
N ALA A 15 12.12 6.31 -4.40
CA ALA A 15 13.46 6.58 -4.86
C ALA A 15 14.45 5.63 -4.18
N SER A 16 15.60 5.40 -4.82
CA SER A 16 16.69 4.57 -4.30
C SER A 16 17.59 5.28 -3.30
N ASP A 17 17.46 6.60 -3.19
CA ASP A 17 18.35 7.44 -2.39
C ASP A 17 17.65 8.72 -1.89
N ALA A 18 18.34 9.41 -0.98
CA ALA A 18 17.84 10.61 -0.31
C ALA A 18 17.64 11.79 -1.28
N LEU A 19 18.44 11.89 -2.34
CA LEU A 19 18.33 12.98 -3.31
C LEU A 19 17.07 12.79 -4.15
N GLY A 20 16.87 11.58 -4.68
CA GLY A 20 15.72 11.25 -5.52
C GLY A 20 14.39 11.38 -4.78
N ILE A 21 14.32 11.05 -3.48
CA ILE A 21 13.08 11.28 -2.72
C ILE A 21 12.84 12.78 -2.49
N SER A 22 13.91 13.55 -2.24
CA SER A 22 13.81 15.00 -2.05
C SER A 22 13.31 15.71 -3.31
N GLU A 23 13.80 15.33 -4.48
CA GLU A 23 13.35 15.87 -5.77
C GLU A 23 11.86 15.57 -6.03
N LYS A 24 11.43 14.35 -5.73
CA LYS A 24 10.02 13.94 -5.87
C LYS A 24 9.10 14.71 -4.93
N VAL A 25 9.53 14.93 -3.68
CA VAL A 25 8.80 15.78 -2.73
C VAL A 25 8.72 17.21 -3.22
N LEU A 26 9.83 17.78 -3.69
CA LEU A 26 9.86 19.14 -4.25
C LEU A 26 8.92 19.27 -5.46
N ARG A 27 8.82 18.25 -6.31
CA ARG A 27 7.86 18.23 -7.43
C ARG A 27 6.42 18.30 -6.94
N VAL A 28 6.05 17.51 -5.94
CA VAL A 28 4.71 17.55 -5.33
C VAL A 28 4.39 18.94 -4.77
N LEU A 29 5.37 19.60 -4.14
CA LEU A 29 5.18 20.93 -3.57
C LEU A 29 5.06 22.02 -4.64
N ARG A 30 5.71 21.86 -5.80
CA ARG A 30 5.76 22.86 -6.87
C ARG A 30 4.68 22.69 -7.92
N ASP A 31 4.22 21.46 -8.16
CA ASP A 31 3.21 21.12 -9.16
C ASP A 31 1.93 20.60 -8.48
N GLN A 32 0.96 21.50 -8.32
CA GLN A 32 -0.31 21.15 -7.69
C GLN A 32 -1.13 20.13 -8.49
N GLN A 33 -0.99 20.09 -9.82
CA GLN A 33 -1.73 19.13 -10.62
C GLN A 33 -1.18 17.73 -10.38
N TYR A 34 0.15 17.60 -10.42
CA TYR A 34 0.84 16.36 -10.06
C TYR A 34 0.49 15.89 -8.65
N ALA A 35 0.46 16.80 -7.67
CA ALA A 35 0.06 16.48 -6.30
C ALA A 35 -1.36 15.91 -6.20
N ARG A 36 -2.32 16.51 -6.92
CA ARG A 36 -3.70 16.03 -6.96
C ARG A 36 -3.81 14.66 -7.62
N ASP A 37 -3.09 14.46 -8.72
CA ASP A 37 -3.17 13.21 -9.48
C ASP A 37 -2.56 12.03 -8.73
N VAL A 38 -1.36 12.21 -8.15
CA VAL A 38 -0.71 11.15 -7.36
C VAL A 38 -1.49 10.84 -6.08
N GLY A 39 -2.05 11.87 -5.43
CA GLY A 39 -2.86 11.71 -4.23
C GLY A 39 -4.18 10.96 -4.51
N ARG A 40 -4.88 11.33 -5.58
CA ARG A 40 -6.12 10.66 -6.00
C ARG A 40 -5.86 9.21 -6.38
N ALA A 41 -4.88 8.96 -7.24
CA ALA A 41 -4.59 7.61 -7.72
C ALA A 41 -4.07 6.70 -6.59
N GLY A 42 -3.26 7.23 -5.66
CA GLY A 42 -2.85 6.52 -4.45
C GLY A 42 -4.01 6.18 -3.52
N TYR A 43 -4.92 7.13 -3.28
CA TYR A 43 -6.13 6.90 -2.48
C TYR A 43 -7.03 5.82 -3.09
N GLU A 44 -7.29 5.91 -4.40
CA GLU A 44 -8.09 4.92 -5.11
C GLU A 44 -7.47 3.52 -5.05
N TYR A 45 -6.14 3.43 -5.25
CA TYR A 45 -5.40 2.18 -5.14
C TYR A 45 -5.55 1.52 -3.76
N VAL A 46 -5.37 2.28 -2.67
CA VAL A 46 -5.53 1.76 -1.31
C VAL A 46 -6.98 1.36 -1.06
N ARG A 47 -7.94 2.19 -1.48
CA ARG A 47 -9.38 1.93 -1.29
C ARG A 47 -9.85 0.67 -2.03
N SER A 48 -9.34 0.40 -3.23
CA SER A 48 -9.73 -0.75 -4.04
C SER A 48 -9.02 -2.04 -3.61
N ASN A 49 -7.74 -1.96 -3.24
CA ASN A 49 -6.88 -3.15 -3.08
C ASN A 49 -6.57 -3.50 -1.63
N HIS A 50 -6.70 -2.55 -0.70
CA HIS A 50 -6.33 -2.72 0.71
C HIS A 50 -7.50 -2.37 1.64
N LYS A 51 -8.63 -3.06 1.45
CA LYS A 51 -9.68 -3.12 2.49
C LYS A 51 -9.14 -3.92 3.66
N TRP A 52 -8.80 -3.22 4.74
CA TRP A 52 -8.34 -3.82 5.99
C TRP A 52 -9.24 -4.97 6.48
N ASP A 53 -10.55 -4.86 6.27
CA ASP A 53 -11.54 -5.89 6.61
C ASP A 53 -11.23 -7.25 5.96
N ILE A 54 -10.79 -7.26 4.69
CA ILE A 54 -10.50 -8.49 3.93
C ILE A 54 -9.19 -9.14 4.41
N VAL A 55 -8.21 -8.31 4.77
CA VAL A 55 -6.93 -8.79 5.27
C VAL A 55 -7.11 -9.44 6.64
N VAL A 56 -7.85 -8.80 7.55
CA VAL A 56 -8.16 -9.34 8.88
C VAL A 56 -8.87 -10.70 8.80
N GLU A 57 -9.89 -10.83 7.95
CA GLU A 57 -10.63 -12.10 7.76
C GLU A 57 -9.71 -13.25 7.30
N SER A 58 -8.74 -12.94 6.43
CA SER A 58 -7.74 -13.94 6.00
C SER A 58 -6.79 -14.36 7.12
N TYR A 59 -6.40 -13.43 7.99
CA TYR A 59 -5.55 -13.72 9.15
C TYR A 59 -6.32 -14.47 10.24
N GLU A 60 -7.57 -14.10 10.52
CA GLU A 60 -8.44 -14.80 11.48
C GLU A 60 -8.61 -16.27 11.11
N ARG A 61 -8.82 -16.56 9.82
CA ARG A 61 -8.91 -17.95 9.34
C ARG A 61 -7.60 -18.72 9.54
N ILE A 62 -6.46 -18.12 9.22
CA ILE A 62 -5.14 -18.77 9.44
C ILE A 62 -4.90 -19.04 10.93
N TYR A 63 -5.24 -18.08 11.80
CA TYR A 63 -5.13 -18.28 13.24
C TYR A 63 -6.09 -19.35 13.76
N ALA A 64 -7.34 -19.37 13.28
CA ALA A 64 -8.32 -20.40 13.64
C ALA A 64 -7.86 -21.80 13.22
N GLU A 65 -7.29 -21.94 12.01
CA GLU A 65 -6.72 -23.19 11.52
C GLU A 65 -5.52 -23.64 12.36
N ALA A 66 -4.60 -22.73 12.69
CA ALA A 66 -3.42 -23.02 13.50
C ALA A 66 -3.79 -23.45 14.94
N VAL A 67 -4.73 -22.75 15.57
CA VAL A 67 -5.22 -23.09 16.91
C VAL A 67 -5.93 -24.45 16.91
N SER A 68 -6.72 -24.73 15.87
CA SER A 68 -7.41 -26.02 15.71
C SER A 68 -6.46 -27.18 15.44
N ALA A 69 -5.34 -26.94 14.74
CA ALA A 69 -4.29 -27.92 14.54
C ALA A 69 -3.52 -28.22 15.84
N SER A 70 -3.30 -27.21 16.68
CA SER A 70 -2.61 -27.35 17.97
C SER A 70 -3.40 -28.12 19.04
N HIS A 71 -4.73 -28.19 18.94
CA HIS A 71 -5.60 -28.92 19.88
C HIS A 71 -5.84 -30.40 19.50
N ARG A 72 -5.31 -30.86 18.36
CA ARG A 72 -5.42 -32.26 17.87
C ARG A 72 -4.18 -33.11 18.19
N HIS A 73 -3.31 -32.63 19.07
CA HIS A 73 -2.16 -33.33 19.66
C HIS A 73 -2.32 -33.33 21.17
#